data_AF-A0A1I2EBD9-F1
#
_entry.id   AF-A0A1I2EBD9-F1
#
_cell.length_a   1.000
_cell.length_b   1.000
_cell.length_c   1.000
_cell.angle_alpha   90.00
_cell.angle_beta   90.00
_cell.angle_gamma   90.00
#
_symmetry.space_group_name_H-M   'P 1'
#
loop_
_entity.id
_entity.type
_entity.pdbx_description
1 polymer ?
#
loop_
_entity_poly.entity_id
_entity_poly.type
_entity_poly.pdbx_seq_one_letter_code
_entity_poly.pdbx_strand_id
1 'polypeptide(L)'
;MKVRAWDEDNKKMIYSDEMQGYRIDIDKNSELIMYREETNYDFSQLKFNFISLPTMVSTGYKDKTGKEIYVGDIVEFDDTGEEGYEYREAYDIKNVAEVELYMGRFQLTNFAEDDTEVINGMNSDWCNEEWHDFMSEELAVLGNIYENRDLLPLEEKAMNIY
;
A
#
# COMPACT_ATOMS: atom_id res chain seq x y z
N MET A 1 4.78 -4.03 -14.80
CA MET A 1 4.24 -3.56 -13.51
C MET A 1 4.12 -4.77 -12.60
N LYS A 2 4.64 -4.73 -11.37
CA LYS A 2 4.49 -5.83 -10.41
C LYS A 2 3.20 -5.61 -9.62
N VAL A 3 2.54 -6.70 -9.23
CA VAL A 3 1.37 -6.65 -8.36
C VAL A 3 1.49 -7.72 -7.28
N ARG A 4 0.79 -7.51 -6.17
CA ARG A 4 0.58 -8.51 -5.12
C ARG A 4 -0.88 -8.46 -4.66
N ALA A 5 -1.41 -9.53 -4.07
CA ALA A 5 -2.79 -9.57 -3.61
C ALA A 5 -2.92 -10.35 -2.33
N TRP A 6 -3.86 -9.91 -1.51
CA TRP A 6 -4.19 -10.56 -0.26
C TRP A 6 -5.20 -11.69 -0.49
N ASP A 7 -4.81 -12.93 -0.20
CA ASP A 7 -5.69 -14.08 -0.21
C ASP A 7 -6.24 -14.31 1.20
N GLU A 8 -7.42 -13.73 1.48
CA GLU A 8 -8.04 -13.74 2.82
C GLU A 8 -8.36 -15.15 3.32
N ASP A 9 -8.76 -16.08 2.43
CA ASP A 9 -9.11 -17.44 2.83
C ASP A 9 -7.86 -18.24 3.23
N ASN A 10 -6.75 -18.02 2.52
CA ASN A 10 -5.48 -18.68 2.79
C ASN A 10 -4.56 -17.88 3.73
N LYS A 11 -4.96 -16.66 4.12
CA LYS A 11 -4.21 -15.73 4.98
C LYS A 11 -2.78 -15.51 4.51
N LYS A 12 -2.59 -15.26 3.20
CA LYS A 12 -1.27 -15.05 2.60
C LYS A 12 -1.26 -13.97 1.53
N MET A 13 -0.12 -13.29 1.41
CA MET A 13 0.19 -12.43 0.28
C MET A 13 0.64 -13.26 -0.92
N ILE A 14 0.09 -12.96 -2.10
CA ILE A 14 0.46 -13.59 -3.38
C ILE A 14 1.14 -12.56 -4.24
N TYR A 15 2.36 -12.84 -4.69
CA TYR A 15 3.10 -11.95 -5.57
C TYR A 15 2.93 -12.36 -7.04
N SER A 16 3.02 -11.39 -7.94
CA SER A 16 2.84 -11.61 -9.40
C SER A 16 3.87 -12.57 -10.02
N ASP A 17 4.98 -12.85 -9.35
CA ASP A 17 5.96 -13.86 -9.72
C ASP A 17 5.64 -15.26 -9.16
N GLU A 18 4.63 -15.38 -8.29
CA GLU A 18 4.14 -16.60 -7.66
C GLU A 18 2.75 -17.00 -8.21
N MET A 19 2.66 -17.28 -9.51
CA MET A 19 1.37 -17.40 -10.23
C MET A 19 0.68 -18.78 -10.18
N GLN A 20 1.15 -19.75 -9.39
CA GLN A 20 0.54 -21.08 -9.41
C GLN A 20 -0.88 -21.06 -8.80
N GLY A 21 -1.91 -21.19 -9.64
CA GLY A 21 -3.31 -21.11 -9.23
C GLY A 21 -3.86 -19.68 -9.14
N TYR A 22 -3.13 -18.69 -9.68
CA TYR A 22 -3.53 -17.29 -9.70
C TYR A 22 -3.39 -16.71 -11.11
N ARG A 23 -4.20 -15.70 -11.43
CA ARG A 23 -4.18 -14.98 -12.71
C ARG A 23 -4.22 -13.48 -12.49
N ILE A 24 -3.58 -12.72 -13.38
CA ILE A 24 -3.72 -11.26 -13.45
C ILE A 24 -4.57 -10.94 -14.68
N ASP A 25 -5.52 -10.03 -14.54
CA ASP A 25 -6.27 -9.44 -15.65
C ASP A 25 -6.45 -7.93 -15.43
N ILE A 26 -7.13 -7.29 -16.36
CA ILE A 26 -7.60 -5.91 -16.26
C ILE A 26 -9.11 -5.93 -16.11
N ASP A 27 -9.63 -5.23 -15.11
CA ASP A 27 -11.06 -5.14 -14.88
C ASP A 27 -11.75 -4.15 -15.85
N LYS A 28 -13.08 -4.00 -15.71
CA LYS A 28 -13.87 -3.08 -16.56
C LYS A 28 -13.48 -1.60 -16.41
N ASN A 29 -12.82 -1.23 -15.31
CA ASN A 29 -12.37 0.12 -15.00
C ASN A 29 -10.91 0.36 -15.45
N SER A 30 -10.31 -0.60 -16.15
CA SER A 30 -8.89 -0.59 -16.54
C SER A 30 -7.90 -0.72 -15.38
N GLU A 31 -8.33 -1.32 -14.27
CA GLU A 31 -7.49 -1.58 -13.09
C GLU A 31 -6.92 -2.99 -13.12
N LEU A 32 -5.67 -3.16 -12.65
CA LEU A 32 -5.07 -4.47 -12.51
C LEU A 32 -5.72 -5.24 -11.35
N ILE A 33 -6.13 -6.46 -11.62
CA ILE A 33 -6.82 -7.32 -10.66
C ILE A 33 -6.23 -8.73 -10.71
N MET A 34 -6.03 -9.32 -9.54
CA MET A 34 -5.65 -10.72 -9.40
C MET A 34 -6.84 -11.59 -9.01
N TYR A 35 -6.84 -12.79 -9.57
CA TYR A 35 -7.82 -13.81 -9.29
C TYR A 35 -7.16 -15.08 -8.77
N ARG A 36 -7.79 -15.70 -7.77
CA ARG A 36 -7.54 -17.11 -7.44
C ARG A 36 -8.40 -17.98 -8.34
N GLU A 37 -7.78 -18.96 -8.98
CA GLU A 37 -8.48 -19.97 -9.77
C GLU A 37 -8.88 -21.14 -8.89
N GLU A 38 -10.17 -21.36 -8.73
CA GLU A 38 -10.71 -22.54 -8.07
C GLU A 38 -11.32 -23.49 -9.09
N THR A 39 -10.90 -24.75 -9.02
CA THR A 39 -11.49 -25.82 -9.80
C THR A 39 -12.55 -26.51 -8.96
N ASN A 40 -13.77 -26.58 -9.50
CA ASN A 40 -14.83 -27.40 -8.92
C ASN A 40 -15.24 -28.49 -9.91
N TYR A 41 -15.35 -29.72 -9.41
CA TYR A 41 -15.80 -30.88 -10.16
C TYR A 41 -17.26 -31.14 -9.82
N ASP A 42 -18.16 -30.75 -10.71
CA ASP A 42 -19.55 -31.18 -10.66
C ASP A 42 -19.83 -32.16 -11.79
N PHE A 43 -19.91 -33.45 -11.43
CA PHE A 43 -20.34 -34.70 -12.10
C PHE A 43 -20.43 -34.82 -13.66
N SER A 44 -19.89 -33.88 -14.44
CA SER A 44 -19.78 -33.95 -15.92
C SER A 44 -18.98 -32.78 -16.54
N GLN A 45 -18.70 -31.68 -15.83
CA GLN A 45 -17.99 -30.52 -16.40
C GLN A 45 -16.93 -29.94 -15.47
N LEU A 46 -15.82 -29.50 -16.05
CA LEU A 46 -14.78 -28.73 -15.36
C LEU A 46 -15.26 -27.28 -15.24
N LYS A 47 -15.53 -26.81 -14.02
CA LYS A 47 -15.93 -25.42 -13.78
C LYS A 47 -14.78 -24.67 -13.11
N PHE A 48 -14.37 -23.58 -13.74
CA PHE A 48 -13.43 -22.62 -13.15
C PHE A 48 -14.22 -21.50 -12.49
N ASN A 49 -13.97 -21.30 -11.20
CA ASN A 49 -14.41 -20.11 -10.48
C ASN A 49 -13.20 -19.20 -10.31
N PHE A 50 -13.38 -17.91 -10.60
CA PHE A 50 -12.36 -16.90 -10.39
C PHE A 50 -12.80 -16.01 -9.23
N ILE A 51 -12.01 -16.02 -8.17
CA ILE A 51 -12.25 -15.19 -6.99
C ILE A 51 -11.33 -13.98 -7.10
N SER A 52 -11.92 -12.80 -7.28
CA SER A 52 -11.19 -11.54 -7.24
C SER A 52 -10.53 -11.36 -5.88
N LEU A 53 -9.25 -10.98 -5.90
CA LEU A 53 -8.47 -10.71 -4.71
C LEU A 53 -8.16 -9.20 -4.60
N PRO A 54 -8.16 -8.63 -3.39
CA PRO A 54 -7.68 -7.28 -3.16
C PRO A 54 -6.25 -7.12 -3.68
N THR A 55 -6.09 -6.36 -4.77
CA THR A 55 -4.85 -6.26 -5.54
C THR A 55 -4.15 -4.94 -5.25
N MET A 56 -2.85 -5.03 -5.00
CA MET A 56 -1.95 -3.93 -4.71
C MET A 56 -0.91 -3.82 -5.81
N VAL A 57 -0.70 -2.61 -6.33
CA VAL A 57 0.25 -2.33 -7.41
C VAL A 57 1.57 -1.80 -6.84
N SER A 58 2.70 -2.22 -7.41
CA SER A 58 4.01 -1.68 -7.00
C SER A 58 4.13 -0.22 -7.45
N THR A 59 4.76 0.59 -6.60
CA THR A 59 5.04 2.00 -6.90
C THR A 59 6.27 2.17 -7.81
N GLY A 60 7.08 1.10 -7.94
CA GLY A 60 8.39 1.12 -8.59
C GLY A 60 9.52 1.61 -7.70
N TYR A 61 9.20 2.09 -6.49
CA TYR A 61 10.17 2.50 -5.47
C TYR A 61 10.57 1.32 -4.59
N LYS A 62 11.74 1.48 -3.97
CA LYS A 62 12.22 0.59 -2.92
C LYS A 62 12.50 1.41 -1.69
N ASP A 63 12.14 0.88 -0.54
CA ASP A 63 12.43 1.49 0.75
C ASP A 63 13.94 1.46 1.06
N LYS A 64 14.35 2.07 2.18
CA LYS A 64 15.76 2.15 2.57
C LYS A 64 16.44 0.80 2.85
N THR A 65 15.66 -0.28 2.98
CA THR A 65 16.14 -1.65 3.13
C THR A 65 16.22 -2.40 1.78
N GLY A 66 15.78 -1.77 0.69
CA GLY A 66 15.71 -2.34 -0.65
C GLY A 66 14.43 -3.13 -0.93
N LYS A 67 13.44 -3.09 -0.01
CA LYS A 67 12.14 -3.76 -0.17
C LYS A 67 11.23 -2.93 -1.07
N GLU A 68 10.61 -3.57 -2.05
CA GLU A 68 9.68 -2.91 -2.98
C GLU A 68 8.45 -2.37 -2.24
N ILE A 69 8.06 -1.14 -2.55
CA ILE A 69 6.88 -0.48 -1.98
C ILE A 69 5.68 -0.69 -2.92
N TYR A 70 4.54 -1.05 -2.33
CA TYR A 70 3.26 -1.23 -3.00
C TYR A 70 2.21 -0.28 -2.43
N VAL A 71 1.19 0.04 -3.23
CA VAL A 71 -0.03 0.67 -2.72
C VAL A 71 -0.63 -0.21 -1.62
N GLY A 72 -1.06 0.40 -0.52
CA GLY A 72 -1.53 -0.25 0.70
C GLY A 72 -0.41 -0.74 1.64
N ASP A 73 0.87 -0.50 1.33
CA ASP A 73 1.95 -0.67 2.31
C ASP A 73 1.82 0.37 3.43
N ILE A 74 2.18 -0.06 4.64
CA ILE A 74 2.31 0.78 5.82
C ILE A 74 3.80 1.06 5.99
N VAL A 75 4.18 2.33 5.93
CA VAL A 75 5.58 2.79 5.96
C VAL A 75 5.85 3.63 7.20
N GLU A 76 7.06 3.49 7.75
CA GLU A 76 7.62 4.34 8.79
C GLU A 76 8.66 5.30 8.20
N PHE A 77 8.70 6.53 8.68
CA PHE A 77 9.67 7.55 8.30
C PHE A 77 10.00 8.49 9.47
N ASP A 78 11.13 9.18 9.36
CA ASP A 78 11.49 10.25 10.28
C ASP A 78 10.65 11.50 10.00
N ASP A 79 10.11 12.08 11.06
CA ASP A 79 9.24 13.25 11.02
C ASP A 79 9.73 14.29 12.03
N THR A 80 9.36 15.53 11.78
CA THR A 80 9.70 16.72 12.57
C THR A 80 8.44 17.36 13.15
N GLY A 81 7.27 17.08 12.56
CA GLY A 81 6.00 17.76 12.83
C GLY A 81 5.97 19.21 12.34
N GLU A 82 4.77 19.80 12.18
CA GLU A 82 4.55 21.06 11.46
C GLU A 82 5.25 22.29 12.07
N GLU A 83 5.51 22.28 13.38
CA GLU A 83 6.09 23.41 14.11
C GLU A 83 7.63 23.50 13.99
N GLY A 84 8.26 22.59 13.25
CA GLY A 84 9.69 22.59 12.97
C GLY A 84 10.59 22.48 14.21
N TYR A 85 11.90 22.50 13.96
CA TYR A 85 12.95 22.29 14.97
C TYR A 85 13.00 23.34 16.10
N GLU A 86 12.27 24.46 16.01
CA GLU A 86 12.35 25.57 16.98
C GLU A 86 11.74 25.23 18.36
N TYR A 87 10.86 24.22 18.44
CA TYR A 87 10.22 23.82 19.70
C TYR A 87 10.40 22.34 20.06
N ARG A 88 11.08 21.56 19.23
CA ARG A 88 11.33 20.13 19.42
C ARG A 88 12.83 19.82 19.29
N GLU A 89 13.63 20.36 20.23
CA GLU A 89 15.00 19.89 20.39
C GLU A 89 14.97 18.37 20.68
N ALA A 90 15.52 17.56 19.76
CA ALA A 90 16.02 16.20 19.98
C ALA A 90 15.02 15.02 20.07
N TYR A 91 14.00 14.94 19.22
CA TYR A 91 13.25 13.68 19.04
C TYR A 91 13.38 13.15 17.61
N ASP A 92 13.91 11.92 17.49
CA ASP A 92 13.69 11.05 16.33
C ASP A 92 12.21 10.66 16.33
N ILE A 93 11.32 11.56 15.89
CA ILE A 93 9.89 11.25 15.81
C ILE A 93 9.73 10.33 14.61
N LYS A 94 9.22 9.12 14.87
CA LYS A 94 8.79 8.21 13.82
C LYS A 94 7.31 8.40 13.60
N ASN A 95 6.93 8.64 12.36
CA ASN A 95 5.53 8.62 11.96
C ASN A 95 5.30 7.43 11.02
N VAL A 96 4.04 7.01 10.92
CA VAL A 96 3.61 5.86 10.14
C VAL A 96 2.44 6.27 9.25
N ALA A 97 2.43 5.83 7.99
CA ALA A 97 1.36 6.15 7.05
C ALA A 97 1.11 5.01 6.05
N GLU A 98 -0.05 5.03 5.41
CA GLU A 98 -0.41 4.17 4.28
C GLU A 98 0.05 4.78 2.96
N VAL A 99 0.59 3.97 2.06
CA VAL A 99 0.90 4.36 0.68
C VAL A 99 -0.34 4.25 -0.19
N GLU A 100 -0.78 5.34 -0.81
CA GLU A 100 -1.96 5.41 -1.67
C GLU A 100 -1.59 5.85 -3.10
N LEU A 101 -2.36 5.42 -4.09
CA LEU A 101 -2.37 6.01 -5.43
C LEU A 101 -3.62 6.88 -5.59
N TYR A 102 -3.45 8.20 -5.55
CA TYR A 102 -4.55 9.16 -5.66
C TYR A 102 -4.33 10.11 -6.84
N MET A 103 -5.34 10.26 -7.69
CA MET A 103 -5.31 11.12 -8.89
C MET A 103 -4.05 10.93 -9.77
N GLY A 104 -3.53 9.70 -9.83
CA GLY A 104 -2.36 9.34 -10.66
C GLY A 104 -0.99 9.60 -10.02
N ARG A 105 -0.94 10.02 -8.75
CA ARG A 105 0.29 10.21 -7.97
C ARG A 105 0.30 9.27 -6.76
N PHE A 106 1.47 8.68 -6.47
CA PHE A 106 1.67 7.99 -5.19
C PHE A 106 1.81 9.02 -4.08
N GLN A 107 1.15 8.80 -2.96
CA GLN A 107 1.13 9.69 -1.82
C GLN A 107 1.03 8.90 -0.51
N LEU A 108 1.30 9.55 0.62
CA LEU A 108 1.00 9.01 1.95
C LEU A 108 -0.38 9.50 2.44
N THR A 109 -1.10 8.62 3.11
CA THR A 109 -2.43 8.88 3.71
C THR A 109 -2.56 8.13 5.03
N ASN A 110 -3.67 8.33 5.76
CA ASN A 110 -3.98 7.65 7.02
C ASN A 110 -2.79 7.64 8.00
N PHE A 111 -2.27 8.83 8.30
CA PHE A 111 -1.11 9.00 9.16
C PHE A 111 -1.46 8.59 10.61
N ALA A 112 -0.49 8.01 11.32
CA ALA A 112 -0.64 7.69 12.73
C ALA A 112 -0.68 8.95 13.60
N GLU A 113 0.09 9.97 13.22
CA GLU A 113 0.07 11.31 13.80
C GLU A 113 -0.16 12.35 12.70
N ASP A 114 -1.21 13.18 12.84
CA ASP A 114 -1.58 14.20 11.86
C ASP A 114 -0.63 15.41 11.84
N ASP A 115 0.13 15.62 12.91
CA ASP A 115 1.14 16.68 13.03
C ASP A 115 2.43 16.27 12.31
N THR A 116 2.47 16.48 10.99
CA THR A 116 3.57 16.03 10.12
C THR A 116 3.96 17.08 9.07
N GLU A 117 5.27 17.34 8.93
CA GLU A 117 5.81 18.20 7.87
C GLU A 117 5.68 17.55 6.48
N VAL A 118 5.56 16.21 6.42
CA VAL A 118 5.52 15.45 5.16
C VAL A 118 4.26 15.79 4.35
N ILE A 119 3.14 16.09 5.00
CA ILE A 119 1.91 16.53 4.30
C ILE A 119 2.16 17.82 3.53
N ASN A 120 2.85 18.79 4.14
CA ASN A 120 3.18 20.07 3.50
C ASN A 120 4.16 19.87 2.34
N GLY A 121 5.20 19.04 2.56
CA GLY A 121 6.13 18.59 1.53
C GLY A 121 5.40 18.00 0.32
N MET A 122 4.51 17.05 0.54
CA MET A 122 3.75 16.39 -0.52
C MET A 122 2.82 17.33 -1.31
N ASN A 123 2.15 18.26 -0.63
CA ASN A 123 1.08 19.07 -1.21
C ASN A 123 1.56 20.28 -2.02
N SER A 124 2.71 20.87 -1.69
CA SER A 124 3.16 22.08 -2.39
C SER A 124 4.66 22.28 -2.48
N ASP A 125 5.43 21.75 -1.54
CA ASP A 125 6.79 22.23 -1.34
C ASP A 125 7.84 21.36 -2.03
N TRP A 126 7.60 20.05 -2.12
CA TRP A 126 8.54 19.12 -2.75
C TRP A 126 8.36 19.04 -4.26
N CYS A 127 9.48 19.18 -4.96
CA CYS A 127 9.58 18.82 -6.36
C CYS A 127 9.60 17.28 -6.55
N ASN A 128 9.55 16.83 -7.81
CA ASN A 128 9.56 15.41 -8.12
C ASN A 128 10.84 14.68 -7.67
N GLU A 129 11.97 15.38 -7.60
CA GLU A 129 13.26 14.82 -7.15
C GLU A 129 13.24 14.63 -5.62
N GLU A 130 12.82 15.63 -4.86
CA GLU A 130 12.66 15.52 -3.39
C GLU A 130 11.66 14.41 -3.01
N TRP A 131 10.54 14.30 -3.74
CA TRP A 131 9.61 13.17 -3.55
C TRP A 131 10.24 11.81 -3.88
N HIS A 132 11.06 11.75 -4.94
CA HIS A 132 11.74 10.53 -5.33
C HIS A 132 12.74 10.07 -4.26
N ASP A 133 13.52 11.01 -3.75
CA ASP A 133 14.51 10.77 -2.70
C ASP A 133 13.81 10.32 -1.42
N PHE A 134 12.76 11.04 -0.99
CA PHE A 134 11.96 10.67 0.18
C PHE A 134 11.40 9.24 0.08
N MET A 135 10.76 8.90 -1.05
CA MET A 135 10.19 7.56 -1.26
C MET A 135 11.25 6.44 -1.31
N SER A 136 12.49 6.76 -1.65
CA SER A 136 13.57 5.78 -1.86
C SER A 136 14.51 5.63 -0.66
N GLU A 137 14.71 6.70 0.11
CA GLU A 137 15.78 6.78 1.10
C GLU A 137 15.25 6.86 2.55
N GLU A 138 14.04 7.40 2.75
CA GLU A 138 13.53 7.68 4.12
C GLU A 138 12.57 6.61 4.64
N LEU A 139 11.80 6.01 3.73
CA LEU A 139 10.75 5.05 4.07
C LEU A 139 11.31 3.69 4.51
N ALA A 140 10.60 3.04 5.44
CA ALA A 140 10.75 1.63 5.79
C ALA A 140 9.39 0.93 5.80
N VAL A 141 9.21 -0.14 5.03
CA VAL A 141 7.92 -0.85 4.99
C VAL A 141 7.75 -1.76 6.21
N LEU A 142 6.86 -1.37 7.12
CA LEU A 142 6.49 -2.14 8.31
C LEU A 142 5.55 -3.31 8.01
N GLY A 143 4.69 -3.15 7.01
CA GLY A 143 3.59 -4.07 6.76
C GLY A 143 2.66 -3.57 5.67
N ASN A 144 1.42 -4.07 5.66
CA ASN A 144 0.37 -3.58 4.79
C ASN A 144 -1.00 -3.62 5.47
N ILE A 145 -1.96 -2.92 4.88
CA ILE A 145 -3.33 -2.79 5.42
C ILE A 145 -4.11 -4.11 5.56
N TYR A 146 -3.62 -5.23 5.01
CA TYR A 146 -4.27 -6.53 5.16
C TYR A 146 -3.68 -7.33 6.32
N GLU A 147 -2.34 -7.36 6.42
CA GLU A 147 -1.58 -8.14 7.40
C GLU A 147 -1.36 -7.40 8.73
N ASN A 148 -1.38 -6.07 8.72
CA ASN A 148 -0.97 -5.21 9.84
C ASN A 148 -2.00 -4.08 10.12
N ARG A 149 -3.27 -4.46 10.18
CA ARG A 149 -4.42 -3.53 10.34
C ARG A 149 -4.36 -2.67 11.62
N ASP A 150 -3.58 -3.08 12.60
CA ASP A 150 -3.43 -2.45 13.91
C ASP A 150 -2.34 -1.37 13.96
N LEU A 151 -1.56 -1.20 12.90
CA LEU A 151 -0.48 -0.18 12.85
C LEU A 151 -0.98 1.23 12.53
N LEU A 152 -2.19 1.37 12.01
CA LEU A 152 -2.79 2.67 11.68
C LEU A 152 -4.01 2.91 12.56
N PRO A 153 -4.37 4.19 12.81
CA PRO A 153 -5.62 4.50 13.46
C PRO A 153 -6.78 3.87 12.67
N LEU A 154 -7.75 3.31 13.41
CA LEU A 154 -8.97 2.81 12.80
C LEU A 154 -9.71 4.02 12.23
N GLU A 155 -9.57 4.29 10.93
CA GLU A 155 -10.57 5.12 10.26
C GLU A 155 -11.93 4.44 10.50
N GLU A 156 -12.89 5.19 11.04
CA GLU A 156 -14.30 4.90 10.82
C GLU A 156 -14.58 5.06 9.32
N LYS A 157 -14.05 4.15 8.47
CA LYS A 157 -14.47 4.01 7.09
C LYS A 157 -15.93 3.55 7.18
N ALA A 158 -16.83 4.54 7.17
CA ALA A 158 -18.25 4.32 7.05
C ALA A 158 -18.46 3.25 5.97
N MET A 159 -19.02 2.12 6.39
CA MET A 159 -19.46 1.04 5.52
C MET A 159 -20.45 1.61 4.50
N ASN A 160 -19.95 2.14 3.39
CA ASN A 160 -20.75 2.36 2.19
C ASN A 160 -20.87 1.01 1.48
N ILE A 161 -21.74 0.18 2.06
CA ILE A 161 -22.36 -0.94 1.39
C ILE A 161 -23.37 -0.33 0.41
N TYR A 162 -23.12 -0.43 -0.89
CA TYR A 162 -24.14 -0.28 -1.94
C TYR A 162 -24.14 -1.52 -2.82
#